data_AF-A0A7W1KFS6-F1
#
_entry.id   AF-A0A7W1KFS6-F1
#
_cell.length_a   1.000
_cell.length_b   1.000
_cell.length_c   1.000
_cell.angle_alpha   90.00
_cell.angle_beta   90.00
_cell.angle_gamma   90.00
#
_symmetry.space_group_name_H-M   'P 1'
#
loop_
_entity.id
_entity.type
_entity.pdbx_description
1 polymer ?
#
loop_
_entity_poly.entity_id
_entity_poly.type
_entity_poly.pdbx_seq_one_letter_code
_entity_poly.pdbx_strand_id
1 'polypeptide(L)'
;MAPGDNQLLLVPKEKPIQAGPFKINYKGFWIVLLCFISFCAVFVSAAAGVVLYGLAFTGLAVVFFFLLIGIQPFERLQTTALAKSFRVGNHRTRNQLGHHRHSSIQPEVGEVFGLEMGKGKRPKPIKRIGRVDFIPYDTANAKGVLGVAFDHRFNTYSATLQANFSSMIGASKATRRERLGGYANLLDTMAEVGSMVDRFSWSDQTLIGEKQSPEQIVEAIRSGAGLTREHPPNQEVLLQRTEQMGENSVIHRTSMTLTIRAPAVKREARILGGVEEVLVQQAKAFYASATGRGVGHSPIGLKSASFLDYNQLVLENRLRLDPVFAQSVWQEWVGLEDTQTLLSEQIAWPGYADFEPTDHCKLGQTVHMGFYIAEFTRTGMQPDLFWEILKVPVPKTVTTVFDMLPPALARRHAEWSTTGATNVVVERAAKSRRVTATQHRAAEVADAHEWELAAHQGQVGRIRCYIDLTGETLDEVRSNAAQMRNAWADARFLVEPLEGRQHLGIHAVLPTGRGLVTLPFDNWL
;
A
#
# COMPACT_ATOMS: atom_id res chain seq x y z
N MET A 1 19.94 52.05 17.46
CA MET A 1 18.91 51.20 18.11
C MET A 1 19.50 49.82 18.25
N ALA A 2 19.67 49.37 19.50
CA ALA A 2 20.39 48.14 19.86
C ALA A 2 19.55 46.87 19.62
N PRO A 3 20.18 45.70 19.37
CA PRO A 3 19.50 44.42 19.38
C PRO A 3 19.46 43.84 20.80
N GLY A 4 18.29 43.32 21.18
CA GLY A 4 18.01 42.78 22.52
C GLY A 4 18.50 41.35 22.72
N ASP A 5 18.99 41.13 23.95
CA ASP A 5 19.50 39.88 24.50
C ASP A 5 18.43 38.78 24.61
N ASN A 6 18.73 37.58 24.09
CA ASN A 6 18.01 36.36 24.41
C ASN A 6 18.70 35.66 25.58
N GLN A 7 18.06 35.69 26.75
CA GLN A 7 18.49 34.99 27.96
C GLN A 7 18.29 33.46 27.81
N LEU A 8 19.40 32.74 28.03
CA LEU A 8 19.47 31.29 28.19
C LEU A 8 18.84 30.87 29.53
N LEU A 9 17.75 30.10 29.46
CA LEU A 9 17.15 29.40 30.59
C LEU A 9 18.02 28.22 31.02
N LEU A 10 18.60 28.32 32.22
CA LEU A 10 19.35 27.26 32.90
C LEU A 10 18.42 26.16 33.41
N VAL A 11 18.68 24.92 32.98
CA VAL A 11 18.07 23.69 33.49
C VAL A 11 18.67 23.35 34.87
N PRO A 12 17.87 22.99 35.89
CA PRO A 12 18.40 22.63 37.20
C PRO A 12 19.02 21.22 37.19
N LYS A 13 20.20 21.12 37.82
CA LYS A 13 20.95 19.86 38.05
C LYS A 13 20.21 18.98 39.07
N GLU A 14 19.74 17.81 38.64
CA GLU A 14 19.20 16.79 39.55
C GLU A 14 20.32 16.15 40.40
N LYS A 15 20.01 15.90 41.68
CA LYS A 15 20.90 15.25 42.65
C LYS A 15 20.85 13.72 42.48
N PRO A 16 21.99 13.01 42.59
CA PRO A 16 22.00 11.55 42.56
C PRO A 16 21.42 10.96 43.85
N ILE A 17 20.47 10.04 43.68
CA ILE A 17 19.88 9.23 44.75
C ILE A 17 20.88 8.13 45.13
N GLN A 18 21.38 8.15 46.38
CA GLN A 18 22.19 7.07 46.93
C GLN A 18 21.27 5.91 47.37
N ALA A 19 21.42 4.75 46.71
CA ALA A 19 20.80 3.50 47.12
C ALA A 19 21.59 2.86 48.27
N GLY A 20 20.95 2.69 49.43
CA GLY A 20 21.49 1.94 50.57
C GLY A 20 21.48 0.42 50.32
N PRO A 21 22.34 -0.35 51.01
CA PRO A 21 22.49 -1.78 50.77
C PRO A 21 21.29 -2.57 51.31
N PHE A 22 20.55 -3.22 50.40
CA PHE A 22 19.53 -4.21 50.73
C PHE A 22 20.18 -5.50 51.25
N LYS A 23 20.00 -5.80 52.55
CA LYS A 23 20.31 -7.12 53.11
C LYS A 23 19.13 -8.05 52.88
N ILE A 24 19.28 -8.99 51.95
CA ILE A 24 18.30 -10.05 51.68
C ILE A 24 18.42 -11.13 52.76
N ASN A 25 17.33 -11.37 53.48
CA ASN A 25 17.26 -12.39 54.51
C ASN A 25 16.96 -13.77 53.89
N TYR A 26 18.00 -14.57 53.70
CA TYR A 26 17.98 -15.88 53.01
C TYR A 26 17.03 -16.92 53.63
N LYS A 27 16.53 -16.72 54.85
CA LYS A 27 15.61 -17.69 55.50
C LYS A 27 14.21 -17.74 54.87
N GLY A 28 13.72 -16.63 54.32
CA GLY A 28 12.40 -16.59 53.66
C GLY A 28 12.38 -17.33 52.32
N PHE A 29 13.48 -17.28 51.58
CA PHE A 29 13.60 -17.89 50.26
C PHE A 29 13.48 -19.42 50.31
N TRP A 30 14.10 -20.06 51.32
CA TRP A 30 14.07 -21.51 51.47
C TRP A 30 12.67 -22.05 51.83
N ILE A 31 11.87 -21.30 52.58
CA ILE A 31 10.51 -21.70 52.94
C ILE A 31 9.61 -21.65 51.71
N VAL A 32 9.71 -20.60 50.89
CA VAL A 32 8.94 -20.46 49.64
C VAL A 32 9.32 -21.55 48.64
N LEU A 33 10.62 -21.88 48.54
CA LEU A 33 11.10 -22.93 47.64
C LEU A 33 10.60 -24.33 48.05
N LEU A 34 10.59 -24.63 49.35
CA LEU A 34 10.06 -25.90 49.87
C LEU A 34 8.55 -26.03 49.65
N CYS A 35 7.77 -24.96 49.86
CA CYS A 35 6.35 -24.96 49.57
C CYS A 35 6.07 -25.15 48.07
N PHE A 36 6.88 -24.56 47.19
CA PHE A 36 6.75 -24.71 45.74
C PHE A 36 7.06 -26.14 45.28
N ILE A 37 8.09 -26.78 45.83
CA ILE A 37 8.43 -28.18 45.50
C ILE A 37 7.34 -29.14 45.95
N SER A 38 6.78 -28.98 47.16
CA SER A 38 5.65 -29.78 47.63
C SER A 38 4.39 -29.59 46.78
N PHE A 39 4.12 -28.35 46.33
CA PHE A 39 2.98 -28.07 45.46
C PHE A 39 3.13 -28.74 44.08
N CYS A 40 4.33 -28.69 43.50
CA CYS A 40 4.62 -29.37 42.23
C CYS A 40 4.52 -30.90 42.33
N ALA A 41 4.94 -31.49 43.46
CA ALA A 41 4.84 -32.94 43.66
C ALA A 41 3.38 -33.43 43.73
N VAL A 42 2.48 -32.66 44.35
CA VAL A 42 1.04 -32.96 44.40
C VAL A 42 0.39 -32.84 43.00
N PHE A 43 0.81 -31.86 42.21
CA PHE A 43 0.29 -31.66 40.85
C PHE A 43 0.70 -32.77 39.88
N VAL A 44 1.93 -33.29 40.01
CA VAL A 44 2.42 -34.40 39.17
C VAL A 44 1.71 -35.72 39.51
N SER A 45 1.35 -35.96 40.77
CA SER A 45 0.54 -37.14 41.15
C SER A 45 -0.91 -37.07 40.66
N ALA A 46 -1.52 -35.86 40.64
CA ALA A 46 -2.89 -35.70 40.14
C ALA A 46 -2.99 -35.80 38.61
N ALA A 47 -1.98 -35.32 37.88
CA ALA A 47 -1.95 -35.36 36.41
C ALA A 47 -1.81 -36.79 35.85
N ALA A 48 -1.08 -37.68 36.54
CA ALA A 48 -0.91 -39.07 36.11
C ALA A 48 -2.23 -39.89 36.19
N GLY A 49 -3.09 -39.58 37.16
CA GLY A 49 -4.39 -40.26 37.32
C GLY A 49 -5.42 -39.87 36.23
N VAL A 50 -5.43 -38.61 35.80
CA VAL A 50 -6.42 -38.10 34.83
C VAL A 50 -6.17 -38.62 33.41
N VAL A 51 -4.90 -38.84 33.03
CA VAL A 51 -4.54 -39.34 31.70
C VAL A 51 -4.91 -40.83 31.54
N LEU A 52 -4.79 -41.64 32.59
CA LEU A 52 -5.16 -43.06 32.53
C LEU A 52 -6.68 -43.27 32.41
N TYR A 53 -7.49 -42.46 33.12
CA TYR A 53 -8.95 -42.52 33.00
C TYR A 53 -9.45 -41.96 31.66
N GLY A 54 -8.80 -40.93 31.11
CA GLY A 54 -9.17 -40.35 29.80
C GLY A 54 -8.97 -41.30 28.61
N LEU A 55 -7.92 -42.13 28.65
CA LEU A 55 -7.65 -43.13 27.60
C LEU A 55 -8.58 -44.35 27.69
N ALA A 56 -8.95 -44.79 28.90
CA ALA A 56 -9.92 -45.87 29.07
C ALA A 56 -11.31 -45.45 28.57
N PHE A 57 -11.72 -44.20 28.83
CA PHE A 57 -13.05 -43.71 28.44
C PHE A 57 -13.19 -43.48 26.93
N THR A 58 -12.13 -43.00 26.26
CA THR A 58 -12.13 -42.85 24.79
C THR A 58 -12.12 -44.20 24.08
N GLY A 59 -11.40 -45.20 24.60
CA GLY A 59 -11.46 -46.57 24.08
C GLY A 59 -12.86 -47.18 24.16
N LEU A 60 -13.55 -47.01 25.29
CA LEU A 60 -14.89 -47.54 25.52
C LEU A 60 -15.95 -46.84 24.65
N ALA A 61 -15.82 -45.52 24.44
CA ALA A 61 -16.71 -44.74 23.58
C ALA A 61 -16.59 -45.15 22.09
N VAL A 62 -15.38 -45.44 21.62
CA VAL A 62 -15.15 -45.91 20.23
C VAL A 62 -15.75 -47.29 20.02
N VAL A 63 -15.55 -48.22 20.96
CA VAL A 63 -16.16 -49.57 20.89
C VAL A 63 -17.68 -49.49 20.91
N PHE A 64 -18.25 -48.62 21.75
CA PHE A 64 -19.70 -48.41 21.81
C PHE A 64 -20.27 -47.79 20.52
N PHE A 65 -19.51 -46.88 19.89
CA PHE A 65 -19.88 -46.27 18.61
C PHE A 65 -19.88 -47.30 17.46
N PHE A 66 -18.91 -48.21 17.42
CA PHE A 66 -18.89 -49.29 16.41
C PHE A 66 -19.94 -50.37 16.67
N LEU A 67 -20.27 -50.66 17.93
CA LEU A 67 -21.38 -51.56 18.29
C LEU A 67 -22.74 -50.99 17.91
N LEU A 68 -22.93 -49.66 18.00
CA LEU A 68 -24.16 -48.97 17.59
C LEU A 68 -24.35 -48.92 16.07
N ILE A 69 -23.26 -48.92 15.29
CA ILE A 69 -23.30 -48.90 13.82
C ILE A 69 -23.45 -50.31 13.24
N GLY A 70 -23.05 -51.35 13.97
CA GLY A 70 -23.01 -52.74 13.50
C GLY A 70 -24.34 -53.50 13.41
N ILE A 71 -25.48 -52.88 13.75
CA ILE A 71 -26.79 -53.54 13.69
C ILE A 71 -27.78 -52.62 12.99
N GLN A 72 -27.76 -52.54 11.65
CA GLN A 72 -28.97 -52.36 10.82
C GLN A 72 -28.72 -52.82 9.37
N PRO A 73 -29.68 -53.53 8.75
CA PRO A 73 -29.52 -54.07 7.40
C PRO A 73 -29.66 -52.96 6.35
N PHE A 74 -28.71 -52.99 5.43
CA PHE A 74 -28.47 -52.02 4.38
C PHE A 74 -29.28 -52.41 3.13
N GLU A 75 -30.58 -52.13 3.09
CA GLU A 75 -31.33 -52.17 1.82
C GLU A 75 -32.67 -51.40 1.90
N ARG A 76 -32.86 -50.49 0.93
CA ARG A 76 -34.08 -49.72 0.63
C ARG A 76 -34.56 -48.70 1.68
N LEU A 77 -33.97 -47.50 1.64
CA LEU A 77 -34.66 -46.22 1.92
C LEU A 77 -33.90 -45.01 1.31
N GLN A 78 -33.52 -45.14 0.04
CA GLN A 78 -33.37 -43.99 -0.86
C GLN A 78 -34.79 -43.71 -1.40
N THR A 79 -35.44 -42.57 -1.18
CA THR A 79 -35.22 -41.41 -2.05
C THR A 79 -35.93 -40.12 -1.59
N THR A 80 -36.64 -40.07 -0.46
CA THR A 80 -37.49 -38.88 -0.15
C THR A 80 -37.17 -38.14 1.16
N ALA A 81 -36.50 -38.77 2.13
CA ALA A 81 -36.11 -38.10 3.38
C ALA A 81 -34.74 -37.39 3.31
N LEU A 82 -33.81 -37.92 2.48
CA LEU A 82 -32.48 -37.31 2.26
C LEU A 82 -32.53 -35.99 1.48
N ALA A 83 -33.55 -35.75 0.66
CA ALA A 83 -33.69 -34.50 -0.09
C ALA A 83 -34.15 -33.31 0.78
N LYS A 84 -34.85 -33.56 1.89
CA LYS A 84 -35.30 -32.51 2.84
C LYS A 84 -34.26 -32.21 3.93
N SER A 85 -33.52 -33.21 4.41
CA SER A 85 -32.42 -32.99 5.35
C SER A 85 -31.18 -32.36 4.69
N PHE A 86 -30.91 -32.62 3.40
CA PHE A 86 -29.90 -31.87 2.65
C PHE A 86 -30.30 -30.40 2.40
N ARG A 87 -31.59 -30.05 2.35
CA ARG A 87 -32.03 -28.66 2.19
C ARG A 87 -31.91 -27.83 3.47
N VAL A 88 -32.14 -28.42 4.64
CA VAL A 88 -32.00 -27.71 5.92
C VAL A 88 -30.56 -27.71 6.42
N GLY A 89 -29.78 -28.78 6.13
CA GLY A 89 -28.35 -28.85 6.41
C GLY A 89 -27.51 -27.89 5.56
N ASN A 90 -27.82 -27.73 4.26
CA ASN A 90 -27.12 -26.77 3.39
C ASN A 90 -27.45 -25.30 3.66
N HIS A 91 -28.50 -25.00 4.42
CA HIS A 91 -28.83 -23.60 4.74
C HIS A 91 -27.99 -23.06 5.90
N ARG A 92 -27.57 -23.92 6.85
CA ARG A 92 -26.68 -23.54 7.95
C ARG A 92 -25.20 -23.49 7.55
N THR A 93 -24.75 -24.37 6.65
CA THR A 93 -23.36 -24.35 6.13
C THR A 93 -23.14 -23.27 5.07
N ARG A 94 -24.17 -22.82 4.34
CA ARG A 94 -24.05 -21.66 3.43
C ARG A 94 -23.90 -20.31 4.14
N ASN A 95 -24.46 -20.14 5.34
CA ASN A 95 -24.29 -18.93 6.14
C ASN A 95 -22.88 -18.80 6.77
N GLN A 96 -22.11 -19.89 6.83
CA GLN A 96 -20.73 -19.88 7.32
C GLN A 96 -19.67 -19.68 6.23
N LEU A 97 -20.01 -19.83 4.94
CA LEU A 97 -19.06 -19.75 3.82
C LEU A 97 -19.18 -18.48 2.95
N GLY A 98 -19.85 -17.43 3.42
CA GLY A 98 -19.61 -16.06 2.93
C GLY A 98 -19.90 -15.77 1.44
N HIS A 99 -20.82 -16.50 0.79
CA HIS A 99 -21.28 -16.15 -0.56
C HIS A 99 -22.69 -15.52 -0.54
N HIS A 100 -22.75 -14.22 -0.24
CA HIS A 100 -23.90 -13.40 -0.62
C HIS A 100 -23.65 -12.75 -1.98
N ARG A 101 -24.20 -13.34 -3.05
CA ARG A 101 -24.60 -12.56 -4.22
C ARG A 101 -25.81 -11.72 -3.81
N HIS A 102 -25.55 -10.50 -3.37
CA HIS A 102 -26.56 -9.45 -3.41
C HIS A 102 -26.58 -8.91 -4.84
N SER A 103 -27.67 -9.16 -5.58
CA SER A 103 -28.04 -8.25 -6.65
C SER A 103 -28.26 -6.88 -6.02
N SER A 104 -27.51 -5.89 -6.51
CA SER A 104 -27.80 -4.50 -6.20
C SER A 104 -29.11 -4.15 -6.89
N ILE A 105 -30.02 -3.49 -6.17
CA ILE A 105 -31.04 -2.68 -6.82
C ILE A 105 -30.26 -1.62 -7.60
N GLN A 106 -30.47 -1.59 -8.91
CA GLN A 106 -29.87 -0.65 -9.84
C GLN A 106 -30.43 0.74 -9.51
N PRO A 107 -29.62 1.79 -9.34
CA PRO A 107 -30.15 3.15 -9.36
C PRO A 107 -30.76 3.40 -10.74
N GLU A 108 -31.95 4.02 -10.77
CA GLU A 108 -32.61 4.35 -12.03
C GLU A 108 -31.76 5.35 -12.82
N VAL A 109 -31.74 5.18 -14.14
CA VAL A 109 -31.05 6.08 -15.07
C VAL A 109 -31.62 7.49 -14.88
N GLY A 110 -30.88 8.37 -14.22
CA GLY A 110 -31.31 9.74 -13.91
C GLY A 110 -31.12 10.20 -12.46
N GLU A 111 -30.67 9.35 -11.52
CA GLU A 111 -30.27 9.81 -10.18
C GLU A 111 -28.99 10.66 -10.25
N VAL A 112 -29.18 11.97 -10.37
CA VAL A 112 -28.14 12.97 -10.15
C VAL A 112 -28.00 13.15 -8.64
N PHE A 113 -26.84 12.80 -8.08
CA PHE A 113 -26.46 13.24 -6.73
C PHE A 113 -26.21 14.75 -6.80
N GLY A 114 -27.28 15.52 -6.69
CA GLY A 114 -27.22 16.97 -6.58
C GLY A 114 -26.42 17.38 -5.35
N LEU A 115 -25.69 18.48 -5.46
CA LEU A 115 -25.00 19.19 -4.37
C LEU A 115 -25.95 19.75 -3.29
N GLU A 116 -27.21 19.27 -3.21
CA GLU A 116 -28.09 19.58 -2.10
C GLU A 116 -27.73 18.68 -0.91
N MET A 117 -26.89 19.26 -0.05
CA MET A 117 -26.46 18.76 1.26
C MET A 117 -27.64 18.63 2.23
N GLY A 118 -28.57 17.72 1.93
CA GLY A 118 -29.59 17.27 2.87
C GLY A 118 -29.02 16.21 3.81
N LYS A 119 -29.38 16.26 5.09
CA LYS A 119 -29.11 15.20 6.09
C LYS A 119 -29.69 13.85 5.61
N GLY A 120 -28.98 13.13 4.78
CA GLY A 120 -29.47 11.93 4.12
C GLY A 120 -28.33 10.95 3.86
N LYS A 121 -28.43 9.78 4.49
CA LYS A 121 -27.71 8.51 4.25
C LYS A 121 -26.32 8.62 3.60
N ARG A 122 -25.28 8.29 4.39
CA ARG A 122 -23.90 8.09 3.88
C ARG A 122 -23.92 7.23 2.61
N PRO A 123 -23.19 7.62 1.54
CA PRO A 123 -23.07 6.80 0.35
C PRO A 123 -22.57 5.42 0.75
N LYS A 124 -23.19 4.36 0.22
CA LYS A 124 -22.77 3.00 0.53
C LYS A 124 -21.39 2.79 -0.09
N PRO A 125 -20.43 2.19 0.64
CA PRO A 125 -19.12 1.92 0.09
C PRO A 125 -19.26 1.08 -1.18
N ILE A 126 -18.51 1.45 -2.21
CA ILE A 126 -18.45 0.69 -3.46
C ILE A 126 -17.85 -0.65 -3.09
N LYS A 127 -18.66 -1.73 -3.11
CA LYS A 127 -18.27 -3.05 -2.57
C LYS A 127 -16.91 -3.55 -3.06
N ARG A 128 -16.53 -3.19 -4.29
CA ARG A 128 -15.24 -3.56 -4.88
C ARG A 128 -14.08 -2.68 -4.41
N ILE A 129 -14.32 -1.39 -4.13
CA ILE A 129 -13.34 -0.46 -3.54
C ILE A 129 -13.28 -0.63 -2.01
N GLY A 130 -14.19 -1.37 -1.38
CA GLY A 130 -14.14 -1.62 0.07
C GLY A 130 -14.53 -0.40 0.90
N ARG A 131 -14.38 -0.52 2.23
CA ARG A 131 -14.68 0.55 3.18
C ARG A 131 -13.38 1.15 3.70
N VAL A 132 -13.10 2.38 3.31
CA VAL A 132 -12.03 3.21 3.90
C VAL A 132 -12.72 4.35 4.62
N ASP A 133 -12.35 4.56 5.88
CA ASP A 133 -12.75 5.75 6.62
C ASP A 133 -11.56 6.71 6.71
N PHE A 134 -11.78 8.02 6.55
CA PHE A 134 -10.76 9.05 6.75
C PHE A 134 -10.86 9.62 8.16
N ILE A 135 -9.74 9.66 8.88
CA ILE A 135 -9.68 10.05 10.28
C ILE A 135 -8.85 11.34 10.41
N PRO A 136 -9.43 12.43 10.94
CA PRO A 136 -8.67 13.60 11.34
C PRO A 136 -7.90 13.27 12.62
N TYR A 137 -6.57 13.26 12.56
CA TYR A 137 -5.71 13.00 13.71
C TYR A 137 -4.96 14.25 14.14
N ASP A 138 -5.30 14.76 15.33
CA ASP A 138 -4.62 15.91 15.92
C ASP A 138 -3.27 15.48 16.50
N THR A 139 -2.19 15.95 15.86
CA THR A 139 -0.86 15.73 16.39
C THR A 139 -0.50 16.90 17.29
N ALA A 140 -0.33 16.66 18.59
CA ALA A 140 -0.06 17.69 19.60
C ALA A 140 1.10 18.67 19.29
N ASN A 141 1.95 18.36 18.31
CA ASN A 141 3.15 19.12 17.94
C ASN A 141 3.19 19.59 16.47
N ALA A 142 2.18 19.32 15.62
CA ALA A 142 2.17 19.84 14.25
C ALA A 142 1.11 20.92 14.07
N LYS A 143 1.42 21.91 13.23
CA LYS A 143 0.42 22.86 12.74
C LYS A 143 -0.47 22.11 11.74
N GLY A 144 -1.56 21.50 12.21
CA GLY A 144 -2.56 20.86 11.36
C GLY A 144 -2.99 19.47 11.83
N VAL A 145 -4.10 19.02 11.25
CA VAL A 145 -4.71 17.72 11.53
C VAL A 145 -4.26 16.74 10.46
N LEU A 146 -3.43 15.77 10.84
CA LEU A 146 -2.95 14.72 9.93
C LEU A 146 -4.14 13.90 9.41
N GLY A 147 -4.19 13.67 8.09
CA GLY A 147 -5.13 12.74 7.50
C GLY A 147 -4.64 11.30 7.64
N VAL A 148 -5.47 10.44 8.23
CA VAL A 148 -5.20 8.99 8.30
C VAL A 148 -6.29 8.24 7.54
N ALA A 149 -5.90 7.39 6.59
CA ALA A 149 -6.83 6.48 5.91
C ALA A 149 -6.91 5.15 6.66
N PHE A 150 -8.09 4.77 7.14
CA PHE A 150 -8.34 3.49 7.79
C PHE A 150 -9.12 2.56 6.86
N ASP A 151 -8.45 1.51 6.39
CA ASP A 151 -9.07 0.45 5.62
C ASP A 151 -9.61 -0.67 6.50
N HIS A 152 -10.93 -0.75 6.61
CA HIS A 152 -11.62 -1.76 7.41
C HIS A 152 -11.43 -3.18 6.89
N ARG A 153 -11.22 -3.36 5.58
CA ARG A 153 -11.13 -4.70 4.97
C ARG A 153 -9.85 -5.41 5.36
N PHE A 154 -8.74 -4.67 5.36
CA PHE A 154 -7.42 -5.21 5.70
C PHE A 154 -6.96 -4.82 7.11
N ASN A 155 -7.76 -4.00 7.81
CA ASN A 155 -7.44 -3.45 9.12
C ASN A 155 -6.08 -2.73 9.12
N THR A 156 -5.89 -1.86 8.11
CA THR A 156 -4.65 -1.12 7.87
C THR A 156 -4.88 0.38 7.99
N TYR A 157 -3.87 1.07 8.51
CA TYR A 157 -3.87 2.52 8.68
C TYR A 157 -2.74 3.10 7.84
N SER A 158 -3.06 4.14 7.06
CA SER A 158 -2.13 4.73 6.12
C SER A 158 -2.00 6.23 6.30
N ALA A 159 -0.78 6.73 6.14
CA ALA A 159 -0.46 8.16 6.08
C ALA A 159 0.28 8.43 4.76
N THR A 160 -0.13 9.50 4.08
CA THR A 160 0.41 9.86 2.77
C THR A 160 1.18 11.17 2.86
N LEU A 161 2.35 11.19 2.25
CA LEU A 161 3.25 12.31 2.11
C LEU A 161 3.18 12.79 0.65
N GLN A 162 2.85 14.06 0.43
CA GLN A 162 3.12 14.70 -0.85
C GLN A 162 4.60 15.09 -0.88
N ALA A 163 5.28 14.77 -1.97
CA ALA A 163 6.72 14.96 -2.08
C ALA A 163 7.09 15.58 -3.43
N ASN A 164 8.04 16.51 -3.40
CA ASN A 164 8.65 17.07 -4.60
C ASN A 164 10.11 16.65 -4.65
N PHE A 165 10.54 16.07 -5.76
CA PHE A 165 11.89 15.57 -5.94
C PHE A 165 12.70 16.44 -6.89
N SER A 166 14.01 16.40 -6.70
CA SER A 166 14.96 16.86 -7.69
C SER A 166 15.00 15.89 -8.86
N SER A 167 14.93 16.41 -10.08
CA SER A 167 15.01 15.59 -11.29
C SER A 167 16.27 14.73 -11.31
N MET A 168 16.12 13.49 -11.77
CA MET A 168 17.20 12.53 -12.02
C MET A 168 17.78 12.65 -13.44
N ILE A 169 17.00 13.17 -14.40
CA ILE A 169 17.33 13.16 -15.84
C ILE A 169 18.50 14.09 -16.16
N GLY A 170 18.65 15.19 -15.42
CA GLY A 170 19.80 16.10 -15.52
C GLY A 170 20.90 15.85 -14.49
N ALA A 171 20.75 14.84 -13.63
CA ALA A 171 21.69 14.62 -12.54
C ALA A 171 22.94 13.85 -13.01
N SER A 172 24.10 14.20 -12.45
CA SER A 172 25.35 13.49 -12.69
C SER A 172 25.21 12.00 -12.32
N LYS A 173 26.01 11.12 -12.93
CA LYS A 173 26.01 9.68 -12.60
C LYS A 173 26.29 9.42 -11.11
N ALA A 174 27.15 10.24 -10.49
CA ALA A 174 27.44 10.16 -9.06
C ALA A 174 26.20 10.52 -8.21
N THR A 175 25.55 11.64 -8.52
CA THR A 175 24.32 12.08 -7.85
C THR A 175 23.18 11.08 -8.02
N ARG A 176 23.02 10.49 -9.21
CA ARG A 176 22.02 9.44 -9.43
C ARG A 176 22.30 8.22 -8.55
N ARG A 177 23.55 7.76 -8.50
CA ARG A 177 23.93 6.62 -7.65
C ARG A 177 23.73 6.92 -6.16
N GLU A 178 24.11 8.11 -5.70
CA GLU A 178 23.90 8.56 -4.33
C GLU A 178 22.41 8.52 -3.97
N ARG A 179 21.55 9.09 -4.82
CA ARG A 179 20.10 9.11 -4.59
C ARG A 179 19.46 7.73 -4.61
N LEU A 180 19.90 6.87 -5.52
CA LEU A 180 19.48 5.47 -5.55
C LEU A 180 19.88 4.72 -4.29
N GLY A 181 21.12 4.91 -3.82
CA GLY A 181 21.58 4.35 -2.54
C GLY A 181 20.80 4.90 -1.35
N GLY A 182 20.52 6.21 -1.34
CA GLY A 182 19.67 6.85 -0.33
C GLY A 182 18.26 6.27 -0.29
N TYR A 183 17.67 6.00 -1.46
CA TYR A 183 16.34 5.41 -1.56
C TYR A 183 16.33 3.94 -1.13
N ALA A 184 17.35 3.16 -1.51
CA ALA A 184 17.52 1.79 -1.04
C ALA A 184 17.66 1.74 0.49
N ASN A 185 18.50 2.60 1.07
CA ASN A 185 18.66 2.69 2.53
C ASN A 185 17.34 3.08 3.21
N LEU A 186 16.56 3.99 2.62
CA LEU A 186 15.24 4.35 3.15
C LEU A 186 14.30 3.14 3.17
N LEU A 187 14.28 2.35 2.10
CA LEU A 187 13.49 1.11 2.05
C LEU A 187 13.96 0.08 3.09
N ASP A 188 15.28 -0.07 3.26
CA ASP A 188 15.87 -0.97 4.26
C ASP A 188 15.43 -0.61 5.66
N THR A 189 15.44 0.69 6.04
CA THR A 189 14.96 1.11 7.37
C THR A 189 13.50 0.74 7.64
N MET A 190 12.68 0.65 6.60
CA MET A 190 11.28 0.22 6.71
C MET A 190 11.13 -1.31 6.71
N ALA A 191 12.10 -2.06 6.19
CA ALA A 191 12.11 -3.52 6.19
C ALA A 191 12.87 -4.12 7.39
N GLU A 192 13.55 -3.28 8.19
CA GLU A 192 14.31 -3.70 9.37
C GLU A 192 13.46 -4.46 10.40
N VAL A 193 14.11 -5.36 11.13
CA VAL A 193 13.47 -6.09 12.23
C VAL A 193 13.04 -5.12 13.31
N GLY A 194 11.73 -5.02 13.52
CA GLY A 194 11.12 -4.08 14.48
C GLY A 194 10.44 -2.89 13.83
N SER A 195 10.65 -2.66 12.52
CA SER A 195 9.79 -1.77 11.76
C SER A 195 8.35 -2.26 11.82
N MET A 196 7.43 -1.31 11.95
CA MET A 196 5.98 -1.55 12.00
C MET A 196 5.29 -1.25 10.68
N VAL A 197 6.04 -0.78 9.69
CA VAL A 197 5.57 -0.53 8.33
C VAL A 197 5.32 -1.88 7.66
N ASP A 198 4.06 -2.15 7.34
CA ASP A 198 3.63 -3.34 6.60
C ASP A 198 3.87 -3.13 5.10
N ARG A 199 3.62 -1.92 4.63
CA ARG A 199 3.70 -1.57 3.22
C ARG A 199 4.08 -0.12 3.02
N PHE A 200 4.81 0.10 1.94
CA PHE A 200 5.13 1.41 1.41
C PHE A 200 4.68 1.49 -0.04
N SER A 201 4.15 2.62 -0.47
CA SER A 201 3.93 2.87 -1.90
C SER A 201 4.46 4.23 -2.30
N TRP A 202 4.93 4.31 -3.54
CA TRP A 202 5.31 5.54 -4.21
C TRP A 202 4.45 5.66 -5.46
N SER A 203 3.86 6.83 -5.70
CA SER A 203 3.01 7.07 -6.85
C SER A 203 3.29 8.41 -7.50
N ASP A 204 3.34 8.43 -8.82
CA ASP A 204 3.36 9.65 -9.63
C ASP A 204 2.04 9.80 -10.39
N GLN A 205 1.31 10.88 -10.13
CA GLN A 205 0.17 11.28 -10.95
C GLN A 205 0.63 12.27 -12.01
N THR A 206 0.32 11.98 -13.25
CA THR A 206 0.37 12.95 -14.34
C THR A 206 -1.04 13.49 -14.54
N LEU A 207 -1.21 14.78 -14.28
CA LEU A 207 -2.41 15.52 -14.62
C LEU A 207 -2.12 16.39 -15.84
N ILE A 208 -3.14 16.56 -16.68
CA ILE A 208 -3.07 17.46 -17.83
C ILE A 208 -3.67 18.78 -17.38
N GLY A 209 -2.84 19.81 -17.30
CA GLY A 209 -3.27 21.16 -16.99
C GLY A 209 -3.92 21.82 -18.20
N GLU A 210 -4.20 23.12 -18.07
CA GLU A 210 -4.77 23.90 -19.17
C GLU A 210 -3.83 23.92 -20.39
N LYS A 211 -4.42 24.14 -21.57
CA LYS A 211 -3.68 24.50 -22.77
C LYS A 211 -2.89 25.77 -22.47
N GLN A 212 -1.57 25.67 -22.49
CA GLN A 212 -0.70 26.81 -22.28
C GLN A 212 -0.14 27.24 -23.63
N SER A 213 -0.16 28.54 -23.88
CA SER A 213 0.62 29.11 -24.97
C SER A 213 2.12 28.83 -24.73
N PRO A 214 2.92 28.63 -25.78
CA PRO A 214 4.37 28.45 -25.65
C PRO A 214 5.03 29.55 -24.79
N GLU A 215 4.53 30.78 -24.86
CA GLU A 215 5.00 31.92 -24.06
C GLU A 215 4.74 31.72 -22.56
N GLN A 216 3.57 31.18 -22.19
CA GLN A 216 3.24 30.86 -20.79
C GLN A 216 4.12 29.73 -20.25
N ILE A 217 4.41 28.71 -21.06
CA ILE A 217 5.30 27.60 -20.67
C ILE A 217 6.71 28.13 -20.43
N VAL A 218 7.23 28.97 -21.33
CA VAL A 218 8.56 29.59 -21.20
C VAL A 218 8.65 30.47 -19.95
N GLU A 219 7.61 31.27 -19.67
CA GLU A 219 7.59 32.12 -18.48
C GLU A 219 7.50 31.30 -17.18
N ALA A 220 6.71 30.23 -17.16
CA ALA A 220 6.61 29.33 -16.00
C ALA A 220 7.94 28.61 -15.72
N ILE A 221 8.66 28.17 -16.77
CA ILE A 221 10.00 27.58 -16.60
C ILE A 221 11.00 28.63 -16.12
N ARG A 222 10.93 29.85 -16.66
CA ARG A 222 11.80 30.97 -16.26
C ARG A 222 11.61 31.32 -14.78
N SER A 223 10.36 31.49 -14.34
CA SER A 223 10.05 31.79 -12.94
C SER A 223 10.45 30.63 -12.01
N GLY A 224 10.18 29.39 -12.41
CA GLY A 224 10.53 28.20 -11.63
C GLY A 224 12.04 27.95 -11.50
N ALA A 225 12.82 28.39 -12.48
CA ALA A 225 14.29 28.31 -12.46
C ALA A 225 14.95 29.53 -11.79
N GLY A 226 14.17 30.53 -11.35
CA GLY A 226 14.71 31.77 -10.77
C GLY A 226 15.53 32.60 -11.78
N LEU A 227 15.27 32.44 -13.07
CA LEU A 227 15.98 33.15 -14.14
C LEU A 227 15.36 34.54 -14.34
N THR A 228 16.19 35.59 -14.38
CA THR A 228 15.73 36.92 -14.78
C THR A 228 15.72 37.06 -16.30
N ARG A 229 14.96 38.02 -16.84
CA ARG A 229 14.92 38.32 -18.29
C ARG A 229 16.31 38.60 -18.90
N GLU A 230 17.29 38.96 -18.08
CA GLU A 230 18.65 39.32 -18.48
C GLU A 230 19.60 38.13 -18.61
N HIS A 231 19.21 36.95 -18.12
CA HIS A 231 19.96 35.71 -18.31
C HIS A 231 19.27 34.91 -19.40
N PRO A 232 19.68 34.99 -20.68
CA PRO A 232 19.10 34.13 -21.70
C PRO A 232 19.60 32.70 -21.41
N PRO A 233 18.74 31.78 -20.95
CA PRO A 233 19.08 30.37 -21.08
C PRO A 233 19.29 30.08 -22.57
N ASN A 234 20.08 29.07 -22.95
CA ASN A 234 20.19 28.65 -24.35
C ASN A 234 18.78 28.51 -24.94
N GLN A 235 18.37 29.52 -25.71
CA GLN A 235 16.98 29.74 -26.08
C GLN A 235 16.48 28.56 -26.90
N GLU A 236 17.37 27.95 -27.67
CA GLU A 236 17.21 26.66 -28.36
C GLU A 236 16.92 25.47 -27.47
N VAL A 237 17.58 25.34 -26.31
CA VAL A 237 17.35 24.20 -25.38
C VAL A 237 15.99 24.34 -24.69
N LEU A 238 15.59 25.58 -24.38
CA LEU A 238 14.27 25.85 -23.84
C LEU A 238 13.18 25.70 -24.89
N LEU A 239 13.38 26.22 -26.10
CA LEU A 239 12.45 26.05 -27.22
C LEU A 239 12.30 24.58 -27.60
N GLN A 240 13.39 23.82 -27.73
CA GLN A 240 13.32 22.36 -27.97
C GLN A 240 12.56 21.62 -26.85
N ARG A 241 12.76 22.01 -25.59
CA ARG A 241 12.00 21.42 -24.47
C ARG A 241 10.53 21.84 -24.51
N THR A 242 10.24 23.08 -24.89
CA THR A 242 8.86 23.60 -24.99
C THR A 242 8.12 22.95 -26.16
N GLU A 243 8.76 22.79 -27.31
CA GLU A 243 8.25 22.06 -28.48
C GLU A 243 7.99 20.58 -28.18
N GLN A 244 8.81 19.98 -27.31
CA GLN A 244 8.62 18.59 -26.84
C GLN A 244 7.51 18.44 -25.78
N MET A 245 7.13 19.51 -25.08
CA MET A 245 6.15 19.45 -23.98
C MET A 245 4.69 19.46 -24.46
N GLY A 246 4.44 19.68 -25.76
CA GLY A 246 3.09 19.69 -26.33
C GLY A 246 2.26 20.93 -25.95
N GLU A 247 1.00 20.99 -26.38
CA GLU A 247 0.11 22.14 -26.14
C GLU A 247 -0.39 22.23 -24.68
N ASN A 248 -0.25 21.17 -23.90
CA ASN A 248 -0.79 21.09 -22.54
C ASN A 248 0.34 21.10 -21.51
N SER A 249 0.13 21.86 -20.43
CA SER A 249 1.00 21.74 -19.26
C SER A 249 0.83 20.38 -18.60
N VAL A 250 1.94 19.75 -18.21
CA VAL A 250 1.94 18.46 -17.52
C VAL A 250 2.31 18.69 -16.07
N ILE A 251 1.41 18.32 -15.16
CA ILE A 251 1.62 18.44 -13.72
C ILE A 251 1.93 17.05 -13.16
N HIS A 252 3.14 16.87 -12.65
CA HIS A 252 3.53 15.66 -11.92
C HIS A 252 3.31 15.85 -10.42
N ARG A 253 2.48 14.99 -9.82
CA ARG A 253 2.24 14.94 -8.38
C ARG A 253 2.75 13.62 -7.83
N THR A 254 3.85 13.70 -7.10
CA THR A 254 4.45 12.53 -6.47
C THR A 254 4.02 12.40 -5.01
N SER A 255 3.53 11.24 -4.63
CA SER A 255 3.13 10.93 -3.26
C SER A 255 3.74 9.62 -2.79
N MET A 256 3.94 9.51 -1.47
CA MET A 256 4.47 8.34 -0.80
C MET A 256 3.52 7.96 0.33
N THR A 257 3.08 6.70 0.40
CA THR A 257 2.13 6.25 1.42
C THR A 257 2.76 5.17 2.29
N LEU A 258 2.77 5.41 3.60
CA LEU A 258 3.17 4.43 4.62
C LEU A 258 1.93 3.75 5.15
N THR A 259 2.00 2.44 5.35
CA THR A 259 0.86 1.65 5.82
C THR A 259 1.30 0.69 6.92
N ILE A 260 0.54 0.66 8.01
CA ILE A 260 0.72 -0.29 9.11
C ILE A 260 -0.52 -1.16 9.27
N ARG A 261 -0.34 -2.39 9.77
CA ARG A 261 -1.45 -3.32 10.02
C ARG A 261 -1.78 -3.37 11.51
N ALA A 262 -3.01 -3.01 11.88
CA ALA A 262 -3.40 -2.89 13.28
C ALA A 262 -3.16 -4.15 14.14
N PRO A 263 -3.41 -5.39 13.66
CA PRO A 263 -3.10 -6.60 14.43
C PRO A 263 -1.61 -6.78 14.70
N ALA A 264 -0.73 -6.34 13.80
CA ALA A 264 0.72 -6.49 13.95
C ALA A 264 1.28 -5.51 15.00
N VAL A 265 0.67 -4.33 15.13
CA VAL A 265 1.12 -3.27 16.05
C VAL A 265 0.31 -3.19 17.35
N LYS A 266 -0.60 -4.14 17.60
CA LYS A 266 -1.56 -4.09 18.72
C LYS A 266 -0.91 -3.83 20.08
N ARG A 267 0.26 -4.41 20.33
CA ARG A 267 1.00 -4.23 21.59
C ARG A 267 1.48 -2.79 21.73
N GLU A 268 2.13 -2.25 20.70
CA GLU A 268 2.67 -0.89 20.70
C GLU A 268 1.55 0.14 20.75
N ALA A 269 0.47 -0.08 19.99
CA ALA A 269 -0.71 0.76 20.01
C ALA A 269 -1.32 0.88 21.42
N ARG A 270 -1.26 -0.18 22.24
CA ARG A 270 -1.72 -0.13 23.63
C ARG A 270 -0.83 0.73 24.53
N ILE A 271 0.47 0.80 24.23
CA ILE A 271 1.45 1.58 24.99
C ILE A 271 1.34 3.06 24.60
N LEU A 272 1.23 3.33 23.30
CA LEU A 272 1.22 4.69 22.75
C LEU A 272 -0.17 5.34 22.71
N GLY A 273 -1.24 4.57 22.94
CA GLY A 273 -2.60 5.10 23.05
C GLY A 273 -3.43 5.05 21.75
N GLY A 274 -2.95 4.38 20.70
CA GLY A 274 -3.68 4.20 19.44
C GLY A 274 -2.80 3.62 18.33
N VAL A 275 -3.43 3.15 17.25
CA VAL A 275 -2.69 2.69 16.05
C VAL A 275 -2.20 3.91 15.27
N GLU A 276 -2.95 5.00 15.31
CA GLU A 276 -2.66 6.29 14.70
C GLU A 276 -1.37 6.90 15.27
N GLU A 277 -1.14 6.80 16.60
CA GLU A 277 0.09 7.30 17.22
C GLU A 277 1.31 6.47 16.78
N VAL A 278 1.16 5.14 16.66
CA VAL A 278 2.21 4.28 16.09
C VAL A 278 2.52 4.73 14.65
N LEU A 279 1.49 4.96 13.83
CA LEU A 279 1.65 5.42 12.44
C LEU A 279 2.38 6.77 12.38
N VAL A 280 2.01 7.72 13.24
CA VAL A 280 2.65 9.05 13.32
C VAL A 280 4.12 8.93 13.70
N GLN A 281 4.47 8.05 14.63
CA GLN A 281 5.87 7.80 14.97
C GLN A 281 6.66 7.21 13.80
N GLN A 282 6.11 6.22 13.10
CA GLN A 282 6.74 5.66 11.90
C GLN A 282 6.86 6.70 10.77
N ALA A 283 5.84 7.53 10.59
CA ALA A 283 5.83 8.63 9.62
C ALA A 283 6.91 9.68 9.92
N LYS A 284 7.09 10.06 11.19
CA LYS A 284 8.17 10.97 11.62
C LYS A 284 9.55 10.36 11.40
N ALA A 285 9.73 9.08 11.75
CA ALA A 285 10.99 8.37 11.51
C ALA A 285 11.32 8.29 10.01
N PHE A 286 10.34 7.94 9.18
CA PHE A 286 10.45 7.94 7.73
C PHE A 286 10.83 9.32 7.19
N TYR A 287 10.12 10.37 7.62
CA TYR A 287 10.38 11.74 7.16
C TYR A 287 11.81 12.17 7.50
N ALA A 288 12.25 11.90 8.73
CA ALA A 288 13.62 12.21 9.16
C ALA A 288 14.68 11.46 8.34
N SER A 289 14.45 10.19 8.02
CA SER A 289 15.32 9.41 7.13
C SER A 289 15.32 9.94 5.69
N ALA A 290 14.15 10.34 5.17
CA ALA A 290 13.99 10.86 3.82
C ALA A 290 14.58 12.27 3.63
N THR A 291 14.51 13.15 4.64
CA THR A 291 15.12 14.48 4.59
C THR A 291 16.60 14.47 4.94
N GLY A 292 17.07 13.44 5.64
CA GLY A 292 18.44 13.38 6.18
C GLY A 292 18.63 14.29 7.41
N ARG A 293 19.85 14.26 7.97
CA ARG A 293 20.22 15.01 9.18
C ARG A 293 20.67 16.46 8.94
N GLY A 294 20.75 16.90 7.67
CA GLY A 294 21.28 18.20 7.27
C GLY A 294 20.25 19.04 6.51
N VAL A 295 20.24 20.34 6.75
CA VAL A 295 19.37 21.30 6.04
C VAL A 295 19.79 21.34 4.57
N GLY A 296 18.87 20.99 3.66
CA GLY A 296 19.03 21.18 2.22
C GLY A 296 19.66 20.03 1.42
N HIS A 297 20.05 18.92 2.06
CA HIS A 297 20.56 17.73 1.34
C HIS A 297 19.78 16.47 1.73
N SER A 298 18.67 16.23 1.02
CA SER A 298 17.97 14.95 1.14
C SER A 298 18.74 13.86 0.41
N PRO A 299 18.98 12.70 1.05
CA PRO A 299 19.67 11.57 0.43
C PRO A 299 18.91 11.01 -0.77
N ILE A 300 17.59 11.23 -0.87
CA ILE A 300 16.76 10.79 -2.00
C ILE A 300 16.45 11.92 -2.99
N GLY A 301 17.04 13.10 -2.79
CA GLY A 301 16.79 14.29 -3.61
C GLY A 301 15.45 14.98 -3.34
N LEU A 302 14.85 14.75 -2.17
CA LEU A 302 13.63 15.42 -1.74
C LEU A 302 13.88 16.94 -1.58
N LYS A 303 13.08 17.75 -2.27
CA LYS A 303 13.11 19.23 -2.19
C LYS A 303 12.14 19.76 -1.14
N SER A 304 10.93 19.23 -1.15
CA SER A 304 9.91 19.53 -0.15
C SER A 304 9.02 18.32 0.05
N ALA A 305 8.47 18.21 1.25
CA ALA A 305 7.53 17.16 1.59
C ALA A 305 6.64 17.60 2.73
N SER A 306 5.38 17.18 2.67
CA SER A 306 4.41 17.41 3.73
C SER A 306 3.44 16.24 3.78
N PHE A 307 3.14 15.76 4.99
CA PHE A 307 2.06 14.80 5.14
C PHE A 307 0.75 15.49 4.81
N LEU A 308 -0.13 14.76 4.12
CA LEU A 308 -1.44 15.26 3.78
C LEU A 308 -2.23 15.47 5.06
N ASP A 309 -2.79 16.66 5.23
CA ASP A 309 -3.83 16.88 6.22
C ASP A 309 -5.10 16.10 5.85
N TYR A 310 -6.09 16.09 6.74
CA TYR A 310 -7.36 15.41 6.51
C TYR A 310 -8.04 15.82 5.19
N ASN A 311 -8.13 17.13 4.92
CA ASN A 311 -8.82 17.65 3.75
C ASN A 311 -8.06 17.32 2.46
N GLN A 312 -6.73 17.50 2.49
CA GLN A 312 -5.84 17.12 1.39
C GLN A 312 -5.93 15.63 1.08
N LEU A 313 -6.02 14.77 2.09
CA LEU A 313 -6.15 13.33 1.89
C LEU A 313 -7.50 12.95 1.25
N VAL A 314 -8.60 13.58 1.69
CA VAL A 314 -9.94 13.42 1.10
C VAL A 314 -9.93 13.84 -0.37
N LEU A 315 -9.37 15.01 -0.68
CA LEU A 315 -9.30 15.53 -2.04
C LEU A 315 -8.35 14.73 -2.93
N GLU A 316 -7.19 14.31 -2.40
CA GLU A 316 -6.25 13.45 -3.13
C GLU A 316 -6.92 12.11 -3.48
N ASN A 317 -7.69 11.50 -2.56
CA ASN A 317 -8.45 10.30 -2.87
C ASN A 317 -9.48 10.53 -3.98
N ARG A 318 -10.21 11.65 -3.93
CA ARG A 318 -11.18 12.03 -4.97
C ARG A 318 -10.50 12.26 -6.32
N LEU A 319 -9.34 12.92 -6.32
CA LEU A 319 -8.51 13.22 -7.50
C LEU A 319 -7.96 11.95 -8.16
N ARG A 320 -7.66 10.90 -7.39
CA ARG A 320 -7.25 9.59 -7.94
C ARG A 320 -8.41 8.82 -8.56
N LEU A 321 -9.62 8.98 -8.02
CA LEU A 321 -10.82 8.23 -8.46
C LEU A 321 -11.61 8.93 -9.57
N ASP A 322 -11.52 10.24 -9.72
CA ASP A 322 -12.28 10.99 -10.72
C ASP A 322 -11.57 12.30 -11.10
N PRO A 323 -10.34 12.22 -11.66
CA PRO A 323 -9.53 13.38 -12.00
C PRO A 323 -10.25 14.40 -12.90
N VAL A 324 -11.08 13.94 -13.83
CA VAL A 324 -11.83 14.81 -14.76
C VAL A 324 -12.66 15.85 -14.01
N PHE A 325 -13.40 15.42 -12.99
CA PHE A 325 -14.20 16.32 -12.16
C PHE A 325 -13.37 16.97 -11.05
N ALA A 326 -12.49 16.20 -10.41
CA ALA A 326 -11.86 16.59 -9.16
C ALA A 326 -10.71 17.58 -9.31
N GLN A 327 -10.10 17.67 -10.51
CA GLN A 327 -8.93 18.51 -10.72
C GLN A 327 -9.22 20.00 -10.51
N SER A 328 -10.34 20.52 -11.02
CA SER A 328 -10.72 21.93 -10.83
C SER A 328 -11.01 22.24 -9.35
N VAL A 329 -11.81 21.38 -8.69
CA VAL A 329 -12.12 21.50 -7.27
C VAL A 329 -10.85 21.48 -6.41
N TRP A 330 -9.91 20.61 -6.75
CA TRP A 330 -8.63 20.52 -6.06
C TRP A 330 -7.79 21.80 -6.25
N GLN A 331 -7.71 22.34 -7.47
CA GLN A 331 -6.98 23.58 -7.76
C GLN A 331 -7.57 24.78 -7.02
N GLU A 332 -8.90 24.89 -6.99
CA GLU A 332 -9.60 25.94 -6.23
C GLU A 332 -9.30 25.83 -4.73
N TRP A 333 -9.38 24.61 -4.17
CA TRP A 333 -9.17 24.40 -2.74
C TRP A 333 -7.76 24.72 -2.28
N VAL A 334 -6.73 24.36 -3.06
CA VAL A 334 -5.33 24.67 -2.75
C VAL A 334 -5.08 26.19 -2.71
N GLY A 335 -5.90 26.98 -3.40
CA GLY A 335 -5.84 28.44 -3.38
C GLY A 335 -6.51 29.11 -2.16
N LEU A 336 -7.22 28.35 -1.32
CA LEU A 336 -7.95 28.92 -0.18
C LEU A 336 -7.04 29.09 1.05
N GLU A 337 -7.14 30.24 1.71
CA GLU A 337 -6.38 30.53 2.93
C GLU A 337 -6.98 29.85 4.19
N ASP A 338 -8.28 29.57 4.19
CA ASP A 338 -8.97 28.94 5.32
C ASP A 338 -9.26 27.45 5.05
N THR A 339 -8.38 26.60 5.56
CA THR A 339 -8.49 25.14 5.50
C THR A 339 -8.92 24.51 6.83
N GLN A 340 -9.38 25.32 7.81
CA GLN A 340 -9.69 24.81 9.16
C GLN A 340 -10.99 23.98 9.21
N THR A 341 -11.93 24.24 8.30
CA THR A 341 -13.17 23.47 8.24
C THR A 341 -12.91 22.10 7.62
N LEU A 342 -13.26 21.04 8.34
CA LEU A 342 -13.13 19.66 7.83
C LEU A 342 -14.14 19.41 6.72
N LEU A 343 -13.66 18.90 5.59
CA LEU A 343 -14.47 18.47 4.47
C LEU A 343 -15.33 17.26 4.85
N SER A 344 -16.48 17.14 4.21
CA SER A 344 -17.27 15.91 4.31
C SER A 344 -16.49 14.77 3.67
N GLU A 345 -16.32 13.68 4.41
CA GLU A 345 -15.73 12.43 3.93
C GLU A 345 -16.38 11.92 2.63
N GLN A 346 -17.65 12.25 2.40
CA GLN A 346 -18.38 11.85 1.20
C GLN A 346 -17.74 12.39 -0.09
N ILE A 347 -17.04 13.53 0.00
CA ILE A 347 -16.35 14.16 -1.12
C ILE A 347 -15.21 13.25 -1.64
N ALA A 348 -14.64 12.40 -0.79
CA ALA A 348 -13.57 11.49 -1.19
C ALA A 348 -14.01 10.47 -2.25
N TRP A 349 -15.31 10.22 -2.39
CA TRP A 349 -15.86 9.12 -3.17
C TRP A 349 -16.62 9.61 -4.40
N PRO A 350 -16.50 8.92 -5.55
CA PRO A 350 -17.34 9.21 -6.69
C PRO A 350 -18.80 8.87 -6.41
N GLY A 351 -19.70 9.70 -6.93
CA GLY A 351 -21.14 9.44 -6.88
C GLY A 351 -21.57 8.22 -7.70
N TYR A 352 -20.71 7.74 -8.61
CA TYR A 352 -20.96 6.60 -9.48
C TYR A 352 -19.74 5.69 -9.59
N ALA A 353 -19.95 4.38 -9.65
CA ALA A 353 -18.88 3.43 -9.91
C ALA A 353 -19.39 2.19 -10.65
N ASP A 354 -18.77 1.88 -11.79
CA ASP A 354 -19.05 0.72 -12.62
C ASP A 354 -17.76 -0.07 -12.90
N PHE A 355 -17.78 -1.34 -12.51
CA PHE A 355 -16.71 -2.31 -12.71
C PHE A 355 -17.21 -3.56 -13.46
N GLU A 356 -18.38 -3.48 -14.10
CA GLU A 356 -18.91 -4.58 -14.91
C GLU A 356 -18.09 -4.84 -16.17
N PRO A 357 -17.61 -3.82 -16.91
CA PRO A 357 -16.69 -4.06 -18.01
C PRO A 357 -15.40 -4.74 -17.53
N THR A 358 -14.85 -5.62 -18.37
CA THR A 358 -13.64 -6.37 -18.03
C THR A 358 -12.38 -5.55 -18.32
N ASP A 359 -12.36 -4.79 -19.41
CA ASP A 359 -11.18 -4.07 -19.91
C ASP A 359 -11.02 -2.67 -19.30
N HIS A 360 -12.05 -2.11 -18.66
CA HIS A 360 -12.01 -0.79 -18.04
C HIS A 360 -12.99 -0.70 -16.85
N CYS A 361 -12.98 0.40 -16.11
CA CYS A 361 -14.03 0.74 -15.17
C CYS A 361 -14.34 2.23 -15.24
N LYS A 362 -15.52 2.66 -14.78
CA LYS A 362 -15.93 4.06 -14.76
C LYS A 362 -16.20 4.51 -13.33
N LEU A 363 -15.60 5.60 -12.91
CA LEU A 363 -15.71 6.17 -11.58
C LEU A 363 -16.06 7.66 -11.71
N GLY A 364 -17.30 8.01 -11.37
CA GLY A 364 -17.85 9.33 -11.63
C GLY A 364 -17.85 9.67 -13.12
N GLN A 365 -17.11 10.71 -13.50
CA GLN A 365 -16.97 11.14 -14.89
C GLN A 365 -15.76 10.50 -15.59
N THR A 366 -14.87 9.86 -14.84
CA THR A 366 -13.62 9.33 -15.37
C THR A 366 -13.73 7.85 -15.75
N VAL A 367 -13.19 7.51 -16.92
CA VAL A 367 -12.92 6.13 -17.35
C VAL A 367 -11.48 5.78 -16.96
N HIS A 368 -11.31 4.60 -16.37
CA HIS A 368 -10.04 4.06 -15.91
C HIS A 368 -9.70 2.77 -16.65
N MET A 369 -8.44 2.63 -17.05
CA MET A 369 -7.87 1.41 -17.59
C MET A 369 -6.55 1.11 -16.89
N GLY A 370 -6.60 0.11 -16.01
CA GLY A 370 -5.49 -0.36 -15.22
C GLY A 370 -4.65 -1.40 -15.93
N PHE A 371 -3.34 -1.28 -15.73
CA PHE A 371 -2.29 -2.16 -16.19
C PHE A 371 -1.37 -2.50 -15.02
N TYR A 372 -0.59 -3.55 -15.15
CA TYR A 372 0.49 -3.86 -14.23
C TYR A 372 1.77 -4.22 -14.98
N ILE A 373 2.91 -3.89 -14.37
CA ILE A 373 4.23 -4.31 -14.87
C ILE A 373 4.46 -5.72 -14.33
N ALA A 374 4.45 -6.71 -15.23
CA ALA A 374 4.54 -8.11 -14.88
C ALA A 374 5.96 -8.51 -14.46
N GLU A 375 6.97 -7.90 -15.06
CA GLU A 375 8.37 -8.18 -14.80
C GLU A 375 9.19 -6.90 -14.74
N PHE A 376 10.05 -6.80 -13.71
CA PHE A 376 11.14 -5.85 -13.72
C PHE A 376 12.39 -6.52 -14.28
N THR A 377 13.22 -5.76 -14.98
CA THR A 377 14.52 -6.24 -15.47
C THR A 377 15.42 -6.69 -14.33
N ARG A 378 16.41 -7.56 -14.61
CA ARG A 378 17.47 -8.03 -13.67
C ARG A 378 18.27 -6.92 -12.97
N THR A 379 18.09 -5.67 -13.37
CA THR A 379 18.77 -4.50 -12.81
C THR A 379 17.86 -3.68 -11.90
N GLY A 380 16.70 -4.23 -11.52
CA GLY A 380 15.67 -3.54 -10.76
C GLY A 380 15.01 -2.36 -11.49
N MET A 381 14.30 -1.52 -10.74
CA MET A 381 13.66 -0.30 -11.23
C MET A 381 14.68 0.82 -11.40
N GLN A 382 15.24 0.95 -12.60
CA GLN A 382 16.14 2.06 -12.91
C GLN A 382 15.33 3.35 -13.18
N PRO A 383 15.77 4.52 -12.67
CA PRO A 383 15.07 5.79 -12.89
C PRO A 383 14.92 6.14 -14.38
N ASP A 384 15.94 5.80 -15.17
CA ASP A 384 15.97 6.06 -16.61
C ASP A 384 14.87 5.27 -17.34
N LEU A 385 14.48 4.09 -16.84
CA LEU A 385 13.38 3.30 -17.42
C LEU A 385 12.01 3.88 -17.07
N PHE A 386 11.83 4.37 -15.84
CA PHE A 386 10.59 5.05 -15.46
C PHE A 386 10.41 6.37 -16.20
N TRP A 387 11.49 7.06 -16.56
CA TRP A 387 11.41 8.29 -17.33
C TRP A 387 10.67 8.10 -18.65
N GLU A 388 10.90 6.98 -19.34
CA GLU A 388 10.22 6.65 -20.59
C GLU A 388 8.70 6.59 -20.42
N ILE A 389 8.21 6.04 -19.30
CA ILE A 389 6.79 6.05 -18.93
C ILE A 389 6.36 7.48 -18.58
N LEU A 390 7.07 8.14 -17.67
CA LEU A 390 6.64 9.40 -17.07
C LEU A 390 6.55 10.54 -18.10
N LYS A 391 7.46 10.59 -19.08
CA LYS A 391 7.53 11.66 -20.09
C LYS A 391 6.34 11.68 -21.07
N VAL A 392 5.56 10.61 -21.17
CA VAL A 392 4.39 10.57 -22.06
C VAL A 392 3.30 11.45 -21.46
N PRO A 393 2.84 12.51 -22.17
CA PRO A 393 1.95 13.52 -21.61
C PRO A 393 0.48 13.08 -21.66
N VAL A 394 0.16 11.93 -21.07
CA VAL A 394 -1.21 11.42 -20.93
C VAL A 394 -1.61 11.38 -19.45
N PRO A 395 -2.91 11.58 -19.13
CA PRO A 395 -3.42 11.41 -17.78
C PRO A 395 -3.17 9.99 -17.28
N LYS A 396 -2.31 9.86 -16.27
CA LYS A 396 -1.92 8.54 -15.73
C LYS A 396 -1.54 8.63 -14.27
N THR A 397 -1.73 7.53 -13.55
CA THR A 397 -1.08 7.28 -12.27
C THR A 397 -0.19 6.07 -12.38
N VAL A 398 1.10 6.23 -12.07
CA VAL A 398 2.03 5.11 -11.93
C VAL A 398 2.27 4.89 -10.43
N THR A 399 1.97 3.70 -9.91
CA THR A 399 2.15 3.40 -8.49
C THR A 399 2.96 2.14 -8.29
N THR A 400 4.07 2.26 -7.58
CA THR A 400 4.88 1.15 -7.10
C THR A 400 4.54 0.86 -5.65
N VAL A 401 4.24 -0.40 -5.35
CA VAL A 401 3.88 -0.87 -4.02
C VAL A 401 4.92 -1.89 -3.54
N PHE A 402 5.41 -1.69 -2.34
CA PHE A 402 6.44 -2.44 -1.66
C PHE A 402 5.86 -3.14 -0.43
N ASP A 403 5.93 -4.48 -0.40
CA ASP A 403 5.66 -5.27 0.80
C ASP A 403 6.92 -5.25 1.66
N MET A 404 6.80 -4.67 2.85
CA MET A 404 7.92 -4.57 3.76
C MET A 404 8.02 -5.87 4.55
N LEU A 405 8.85 -6.79 4.05
CA LEU A 405 9.10 -8.06 4.70
C LEU A 405 10.42 -7.99 5.46
N PRO A 406 10.48 -8.51 6.70
CA PRO A 406 11.73 -8.72 7.39
C PRO A 406 12.72 -9.53 6.54
N PRO A 407 14.03 -9.31 6.66
CA PRO A 407 15.01 -9.87 5.71
C PRO A 407 15.00 -11.40 5.66
N ALA A 408 14.76 -12.05 6.81
CA ALA A 408 14.63 -13.50 6.88
C ALA A 408 13.39 -14.03 6.15
N LEU A 409 12.28 -13.29 6.16
CA LEU A 409 11.06 -13.65 5.43
C LEU A 409 11.20 -13.34 3.94
N ALA A 410 11.84 -12.22 3.59
CA ALA A 410 12.16 -11.88 2.20
C ALA A 410 13.00 -12.98 1.54
N ARG A 411 14.08 -13.45 2.21
CA ARG A 411 14.91 -14.57 1.73
C ARG A 411 14.11 -15.85 1.52
N ARG A 412 13.32 -16.26 2.52
CA ARG A 412 12.46 -17.46 2.38
C ARG A 412 11.47 -17.33 1.23
N HIS A 413 10.91 -16.15 1.03
CA HIS A 413 10.00 -15.91 -0.09
C HIS A 413 10.71 -16.02 -1.44
N ALA A 414 11.91 -15.45 -1.57
CA ALA A 414 12.71 -15.58 -2.78
C ALA A 414 13.10 -17.04 -3.04
N GLU A 415 13.57 -17.77 -2.02
CA GLU A 415 13.87 -19.21 -2.10
C GLU A 415 12.64 -20.02 -2.59
N TRP A 416 11.45 -19.74 -2.05
CA TRP A 416 10.21 -20.39 -2.48
C TRP A 416 9.81 -20.03 -3.91
N SER A 417 9.96 -18.76 -4.31
CA SER A 417 9.68 -18.31 -5.67
C SER A 417 10.64 -18.94 -6.69
N THR A 418 11.95 -18.99 -6.38
CA THR A 418 12.97 -19.66 -7.19
C THR A 418 12.65 -21.15 -7.31
N THR A 419 12.40 -21.81 -6.19
CA THR A 419 12.09 -23.25 -6.17
C THR A 419 10.84 -23.56 -6.97
N GLY A 420 9.77 -22.77 -6.83
CA GLY A 420 8.54 -22.93 -7.58
C GLY A 420 8.74 -22.78 -9.09
N ALA A 421 9.38 -21.69 -9.53
CA ALA A 421 9.61 -21.42 -10.94
C ALA A 421 10.53 -22.47 -11.60
N THR A 422 11.61 -22.85 -10.91
CA THR A 422 12.57 -23.86 -11.40
C THR A 422 11.94 -25.25 -11.44
N ASN A 423 11.15 -25.63 -10.44
CA ASN A 423 10.43 -26.91 -10.44
C ASN A 423 9.46 -27.02 -11.62
N VAL A 424 8.75 -25.95 -11.98
CA VAL A 424 7.85 -25.95 -13.14
C VAL A 424 8.61 -26.21 -14.45
N VAL A 425 9.79 -25.62 -14.61
CA VAL A 425 10.65 -25.83 -15.78
C VAL A 425 11.21 -27.26 -15.80
N VAL A 426 11.77 -27.73 -14.68
CA VAL A 426 12.36 -29.06 -14.54
C VAL A 426 11.31 -30.16 -14.71
N GLU A 427 10.14 -30.04 -14.11
CA GLU A 427 9.06 -31.02 -14.20
C GLU A 427 8.53 -31.14 -15.64
N ARG A 428 8.35 -30.01 -16.33
CA ARG A 428 7.93 -30.03 -17.74
C ARG A 428 9.00 -30.65 -18.63
N ALA A 429 10.27 -30.29 -18.44
CA ALA A 429 11.38 -30.89 -19.16
C ALA A 429 11.46 -32.41 -18.92
N ALA A 430 11.33 -32.86 -17.67
CA ALA A 430 11.34 -34.27 -17.31
C ALA A 430 10.15 -35.05 -17.90
N LYS A 431 8.99 -34.41 -18.05
CA LYS A 431 7.81 -34.97 -18.71
C LYS A 431 7.84 -34.83 -20.24
N SER A 432 8.96 -34.41 -20.83
CA SER A 432 9.11 -34.09 -22.26
C SER A 432 8.04 -33.11 -22.79
N ARG A 433 7.52 -32.26 -21.91
CA ARG A 433 6.56 -31.21 -22.27
C ARG A 433 7.33 -29.96 -22.66
N ARG A 434 6.79 -29.24 -23.65
CA ARG A 434 7.36 -27.97 -24.09
C ARG A 434 7.36 -26.97 -22.94
N VAL A 435 8.54 -26.49 -22.56
CA VAL A 435 8.70 -25.32 -21.70
C VAL A 435 8.51 -24.08 -22.59
N THR A 436 7.67 -23.15 -22.13
CA THR A 436 7.42 -21.91 -22.87
C THR A 436 8.49 -20.87 -22.53
N ALA A 437 8.72 -19.91 -23.44
CA ALA A 437 9.68 -18.83 -23.21
C ALA A 437 9.33 -18.02 -21.94
N THR A 438 8.04 -17.82 -21.67
CA THR A 438 7.53 -17.18 -20.44
C THR A 438 7.97 -17.91 -19.18
N GLN A 439 7.99 -19.24 -19.18
CA GLN A 439 8.39 -20.03 -18.02
C GLN A 439 9.90 -20.01 -17.77
N HIS A 440 10.70 -20.07 -18.83
CA HIS A 440 12.14 -19.88 -18.71
C HIS A 440 12.47 -18.49 -18.14
N ARG A 441 11.78 -17.46 -18.65
CA ARG A 441 11.96 -16.09 -18.19
C ARG A 441 11.54 -15.90 -16.74
N ALA A 442 10.43 -16.50 -16.31
CA ALA A 442 9.99 -16.46 -14.91
C ALA A 442 11.02 -17.09 -13.96
N ALA A 443 11.64 -18.22 -14.34
CA ALA A 443 12.72 -18.83 -13.57
C ALA A 443 13.96 -17.91 -13.51
N GLU A 444 14.36 -17.34 -14.64
CA GLU A 444 15.49 -16.39 -14.69
C GLU A 444 15.28 -15.11 -13.86
N VAL A 445 14.03 -14.64 -13.74
CA VAL A 445 13.67 -13.48 -12.91
C VAL A 445 13.70 -13.86 -11.43
N ALA A 446 13.21 -15.05 -11.07
CA ALA A 446 13.26 -15.54 -9.69
C ALA A 446 14.72 -15.72 -9.21
N ASP A 447 15.57 -16.35 -10.02
CA ASP A 447 17.00 -16.52 -9.74
C ASP A 447 17.71 -15.16 -9.55
N ALA A 448 17.40 -14.18 -10.40
CA ALA A 448 17.98 -12.84 -10.30
C ALA A 448 17.54 -12.12 -9.02
N HIS A 449 16.28 -12.25 -8.62
CA HIS A 449 15.77 -11.65 -7.40
C HIS A 449 16.43 -12.25 -6.14
N GLU A 450 16.64 -13.57 -6.11
CA GLU A 450 17.40 -14.23 -5.05
C GLU A 450 18.83 -13.68 -4.96
N TRP A 451 19.48 -13.48 -6.11
CA TRP A 451 20.81 -12.89 -6.18
C TRP A 451 20.85 -11.43 -5.68
N GLU A 452 19.87 -10.60 -6.04
CA GLU A 452 19.76 -9.21 -5.57
C GLU A 452 19.61 -9.14 -4.03
N LEU A 453 18.78 -10.01 -3.46
CA LEU A 453 18.63 -10.14 -2.00
C LEU A 453 19.90 -10.64 -1.32
N ALA A 454 20.63 -11.56 -1.96
CA ALA A 454 21.93 -12.02 -1.49
C ALA A 454 23.00 -10.93 -1.56
N ALA A 455 22.94 -10.06 -2.58
CA ALA A 455 23.84 -8.92 -2.78
C ALA A 455 23.51 -7.70 -1.90
N HIS A 456 22.49 -7.78 -1.04
CA HIS A 456 22.04 -6.72 -0.13
C HIS A 456 21.65 -5.40 -0.82
N GLN A 457 21.27 -5.43 -2.10
CA GLN A 457 20.78 -4.24 -2.80
C GLN A 457 19.28 -4.03 -2.53
N GLY A 458 18.94 -3.66 -1.30
CA GLY A 458 17.56 -3.44 -0.85
C GLY A 458 16.88 -4.72 -0.35
N GLN A 459 16.51 -4.75 0.93
CA GLN A 459 15.89 -5.89 1.62
C GLN A 459 14.37 -5.82 1.57
N VAL A 460 13.81 -5.48 0.41
CA VAL A 460 12.35 -5.34 0.26
C VAL A 460 11.74 -6.66 -0.21
N GLY A 461 10.60 -7.01 0.38
CA GLY A 461 10.01 -8.32 0.20
C GLY A 461 9.39 -8.56 -1.18
N ARG A 462 8.39 -7.76 -1.55
CA ARG A 462 7.69 -7.88 -2.84
C ARG A 462 7.43 -6.52 -3.43
N ILE A 463 7.64 -6.39 -4.73
CA ILE A 463 7.43 -5.14 -5.47
C ILE A 463 6.39 -5.40 -6.55
N ARG A 464 5.42 -4.51 -6.68
CA ARG A 464 4.48 -4.48 -7.82
C ARG A 464 4.34 -3.06 -8.32
N CYS A 465 4.22 -2.88 -9.63
CA CYS A 465 3.90 -1.58 -10.20
C CYS A 465 2.64 -1.65 -11.04
N TYR A 466 1.77 -0.67 -10.81
CA TYR A 466 0.48 -0.49 -11.46
C TYR A 466 0.50 0.81 -12.23
N ILE A 467 -0.15 0.80 -13.39
CA ILE A 467 -0.35 1.99 -14.21
C ILE A 467 -1.86 2.13 -14.42
N ASP A 468 -2.44 3.22 -13.97
CA ASP A 468 -3.85 3.54 -14.23
C ASP A 468 -3.90 4.67 -15.24
N LEU A 469 -4.49 4.42 -16.41
CA LEU A 469 -4.72 5.43 -17.43
C LEU A 469 -6.14 5.97 -17.29
N THR A 470 -6.28 7.29 -17.39
CA THR A 470 -7.54 7.98 -17.17
C THR A 470 -7.92 8.85 -18.36
N GLY A 471 -9.22 9.15 -18.49
CA GLY A 471 -9.80 9.99 -19.53
C GLY A 471 -11.31 10.14 -19.34
N GLU A 472 -11.93 11.06 -20.08
CA GLU A 472 -13.37 11.32 -20.02
C GLU A 472 -14.16 10.21 -20.73
N THR A 473 -13.56 9.63 -21.77
CA THR A 473 -14.18 8.62 -22.62
C THR A 473 -13.30 7.39 -22.77
N LEU A 474 -13.92 6.26 -23.10
CA LEU A 474 -13.20 5.01 -23.34
C LEU A 474 -12.25 5.11 -24.54
N ASP A 475 -12.65 5.84 -25.59
CA ASP A 475 -11.82 6.02 -26.79
C ASP A 475 -10.57 6.85 -26.48
N GLU A 476 -10.70 7.88 -25.64
CA GLU A 476 -9.58 8.66 -25.14
C GLU A 476 -8.61 7.78 -24.34
N VAL A 477 -9.10 6.98 -23.40
CA VAL A 477 -8.25 6.08 -22.60
C VAL A 477 -7.55 5.04 -23.47
N ARG A 478 -8.24 4.52 -24.50
CA ARG A 478 -7.63 3.60 -25.49
C ARG A 478 -6.56 4.28 -26.33
N SER A 479 -6.77 5.55 -26.71
CA SER A 479 -5.76 6.37 -27.37
C SER A 479 -4.55 6.59 -26.46
N ASN A 480 -4.77 6.94 -25.18
CA ASN A 480 -3.71 7.09 -24.18
C ASN A 480 -2.93 5.79 -24.01
N ALA A 481 -3.62 4.65 -23.94
CA ALA A 481 -2.98 3.33 -23.89
C ALA A 481 -2.14 3.03 -25.14
N ALA A 482 -2.64 3.39 -26.33
CA ALA A 482 -1.89 3.22 -27.57
C ALA A 482 -0.61 4.06 -27.61
N GLN A 483 -0.65 5.31 -27.13
CA GLN A 483 0.52 6.17 -27.00
C GLN A 483 1.54 5.60 -26.01
N MET A 484 1.07 5.07 -24.88
CA MET A 484 1.93 4.47 -23.85
C MET A 484 2.63 3.19 -24.30
N ARG A 485 2.09 2.43 -25.26
CA ARG A 485 2.70 1.16 -25.73
C ARG A 485 4.13 1.31 -26.21
N ASN A 486 4.43 2.40 -26.93
CA ASN A 486 5.79 2.66 -27.40
C ASN A 486 6.72 2.92 -26.22
N ALA A 487 6.30 3.74 -25.26
CA ALA A 487 7.06 4.02 -24.05
C ALA A 487 7.31 2.76 -23.20
N TRP A 488 6.34 1.84 -23.10
CA TRP A 488 6.54 0.56 -22.42
C TRP A 488 7.59 -0.30 -23.11
N ALA A 489 7.57 -0.34 -24.45
CA ALA A 489 8.54 -1.08 -25.25
C ALA A 489 9.96 -0.49 -25.12
N ASP A 490 10.09 0.84 -25.17
CA ASP A 490 11.35 1.56 -25.01
C ASP A 490 11.95 1.35 -23.61
N ALA A 491 11.09 1.37 -22.58
CA ALA A 491 11.44 1.03 -21.21
C ALA A 491 11.69 -0.47 -20.98
N ARG A 492 11.42 -1.32 -21.98
CA ARG A 492 11.51 -2.79 -21.93
C ARG A 492 10.67 -3.42 -20.82
N PHE A 493 9.57 -2.77 -20.44
CA PHE A 493 8.65 -3.33 -19.46
C PHE A 493 7.66 -4.29 -20.14
N LEU A 494 7.46 -5.44 -19.50
CA LEU A 494 6.33 -6.30 -19.84
C LEU A 494 5.09 -5.77 -19.10
N VAL A 495 4.23 -5.07 -19.82
CA VAL A 495 3.01 -4.46 -19.27
C VAL A 495 1.80 -5.27 -19.72
N GLU A 496 0.95 -5.63 -18.75
CA GLU A 496 -0.25 -6.42 -18.98
C GLU A 496 -1.51 -5.69 -18.50
N PRO A 497 -2.63 -5.77 -19.22
CA PRO A 497 -3.88 -5.18 -18.79
C PRO A 497 -4.50 -5.93 -17.60
N LEU A 498 -5.18 -5.21 -16.71
CA LEU A 498 -5.90 -5.78 -15.57
C LEU A 498 -7.32 -6.22 -15.95
N GLU A 499 -7.45 -7.02 -17.00
CA GLU A 499 -8.76 -7.50 -17.47
C GLU A 499 -9.52 -8.25 -16.36
N GLY A 500 -10.76 -7.84 -16.11
CA GLY A 500 -11.63 -8.30 -15.01
C GLY A 500 -11.15 -7.89 -13.61
N ARG A 501 -10.01 -7.20 -13.51
CA ARG A 501 -9.26 -6.94 -12.28
C ARG A 501 -8.98 -5.44 -12.07
N GLN A 502 -9.69 -4.57 -12.77
CA GLN A 502 -9.54 -3.11 -12.70
C GLN A 502 -9.55 -2.55 -11.28
N HIS A 503 -10.40 -3.12 -10.41
CA HIS A 503 -10.43 -2.78 -8.99
C HIS A 503 -9.06 -2.86 -8.29
N LEU A 504 -8.17 -3.77 -8.70
CA LEU A 504 -6.82 -3.88 -8.12
C LEU A 504 -5.93 -2.70 -8.50
N GLY A 505 -6.02 -2.24 -9.76
CA GLY A 505 -5.33 -1.03 -10.22
C GLY A 505 -5.81 0.17 -9.45
N ILE A 506 -7.14 0.33 -9.33
CA ILE A 506 -7.76 1.40 -8.53
C ILE A 506 -7.28 1.37 -7.09
N HIS A 507 -7.28 0.21 -6.43
CA HIS A 507 -6.77 0.10 -5.05
C HIS A 507 -5.30 0.54 -4.94
N ALA A 508 -4.47 0.18 -5.91
CA ALA A 508 -3.06 0.50 -5.87
C ALA A 508 -2.79 2.00 -5.97
N VAL A 509 -3.60 2.74 -6.75
CA VAL A 509 -3.40 4.19 -6.96
C VAL A 509 -3.95 5.08 -5.85
N LEU A 510 -4.74 4.53 -4.93
CA LEU A 510 -5.31 5.29 -3.82
C LEU A 510 -4.26 5.61 -2.74
N PRO A 511 -4.38 6.76 -2.05
CA PRO A 511 -3.54 7.13 -0.91
C PRO A 511 -3.90 6.35 0.38
N THR A 512 -4.43 5.14 0.23
CA THR A 512 -4.85 4.24 1.31
C THR A 512 -3.88 3.06 1.45
N GLY A 513 -2.77 3.09 0.71
CA GLY A 513 -1.73 2.08 0.71
C GLY A 513 -2.24 0.67 0.41
N ARG A 514 -3.26 0.53 -0.45
CA ARG A 514 -3.68 -0.77 -0.96
C ARG A 514 -2.81 -1.13 -2.17
N GLY A 515 -2.90 -2.37 -2.66
CA GLY A 515 -2.24 -2.76 -3.92
C GLY A 515 -1.59 -4.13 -3.92
N LEU A 516 -1.20 -4.66 -2.77
CA LEU A 516 -0.78 -6.07 -2.65
C LEU A 516 -1.91 -6.93 -2.14
N VAL A 517 -3.05 -6.91 -2.82
CA VAL A 517 -3.99 -8.03 -2.66
C VAL A 517 -3.29 -9.23 -3.29
N THR A 518 -3.18 -10.33 -2.55
CA THR A 518 -2.72 -11.61 -3.09
C THR A 518 -3.59 -11.90 -4.30
N LEU A 519 -3.03 -11.70 -5.49
CA LEU A 519 -3.68 -12.14 -6.71
C LEU A 519 -3.83 -13.67 -6.56
N PRO A 520 -4.98 -14.26 -6.93
CA PRO A 520 -5.14 -15.72 -6.89
C PRO A 520 -4.11 -16.48 -7.75
N PHE A 521 -3.28 -15.77 -8.53
CA PHE A 521 -2.14 -16.31 -9.26
C PHE A 521 -1.05 -16.90 -8.33
N ASP A 522 -1.02 -16.56 -7.04
CA ASP A 522 -0.18 -17.25 -6.04
C ASP A 522 -0.66 -18.71 -5.77
N ASN A 523 -1.80 -19.15 -6.34
CA ASN A 523 -2.27 -20.54 -6.30
C ASN A 523 -2.06 -21.30 -7.63
N TRP A 524 -1.29 -20.75 -8.58
CA TRP A 524 -0.86 -21.43 -9.82
C TRP A 524 0.63 -21.80 -9.82
N LEU A 525 1.23 -21.91 -8.63
CA LEU A 525 2.49 -22.61 -8.41
C LEU A 525 2.24 -23.87 -7.57
#